data_AF-A0AAD3M7L7-F1
#
_entry.id   AF-A0AAD3M7L7-F1
#
_cell.length_a   1.000
_cell.length_b   1.000
_cell.length_c   1.000
_cell.angle_alpha   90.00
_cell.angle_beta   90.00
_cell.angle_gamma   90.00
#
_symmetry.space_group_name_H-M   'P 1'
#
loop_
_entity.id
_entity.type
_entity.pdbx_description
1 polymer ?
#
loop_
_entity_poly.entity_id
_entity_poly.type
_entity_poly.pdbx_seq_one_letter_code
_entity_poly.pdbx_strand_id
1 'polypeptide(L)'
;MDYEQKAKAVADCLQSYKRDESGWKVCKKSNDVVVSWRPSSEFPGNVYKGEGSVSCSLEKVWECLKPVPNGLRVKWDNNVKKFELLEQITEV
;
A
#
# COMPACT_ATOMS: atom_id res chain seq x y z
N MET A 1 -14.36 18.68 2.58
CA MET A 1 -13.64 17.60 3.28
C MET A 1 -12.16 17.95 3.13
N ASP A 2 -11.36 17.92 4.20
CA ASP A 2 -9.94 18.23 4.07
C ASP A 2 -9.17 16.97 3.63
N TYR A 3 -9.00 16.81 2.32
CA TYR A 3 -8.32 15.64 1.75
C TYR A 3 -6.81 15.69 1.95
N GLU A 4 -6.21 16.87 1.99
CA GLU A 4 -4.76 17.03 2.21
C GLU A 4 -4.38 16.62 3.63
N GLN A 5 -5.13 17.08 4.63
CA GLN A 5 -4.90 16.68 6.02
C GLN A 5 -5.07 15.17 6.21
N LYS A 6 -6.08 14.56 5.56
CA LYS A 6 -6.28 13.11 5.58
C LYS A 6 -5.11 12.38 4.93
N ALA A 7 -4.65 12.83 3.77
CA ALA A 7 -3.51 12.22 3.08
C ALA A 7 -2.25 12.25 3.96
N LYS A 8 -1.97 13.38 4.62
CA LYS A 8 -0.85 13.52 5.55
C LYS A 8 -0.96 12.57 6.74
N ALA A 9 -2.13 12.52 7.39
CA ALA A 9 -2.35 11.62 8.53
C ALA A 9 -2.16 10.15 8.16
N VAL A 10 -2.65 9.73 6.99
CA VAL A 10 -2.46 8.36 6.49
C VAL A 10 -0.99 8.08 6.15
N ALA A 11 -0.27 9.04 5.57
CA ALA A 11 1.16 8.91 5.30
C ALA A 11 1.97 8.71 6.59
N ASP A 12 1.69 9.51 7.63
CA ASP A 12 2.32 9.37 8.95
C ASP A 12 1.99 8.02 9.60
N CYS A 13 0.74 7.56 9.48
CA CYS A 13 0.32 6.23 9.95
C CYS A 13 1.10 5.11 9.24
N LEU A 14 1.21 5.13 7.91
CA LEU A 14 1.97 4.14 7.14
C LEU A 14 3.47 4.15 7.50
N GLN A 15 4.05 5.33 7.72
CA GLN A 15 5.44 5.44 8.18
C GLN A 15 5.62 4.86 9.59
N SER A 16 4.64 5.01 10.47
CA SER A 16 4.66 4.39 11.80
C SER A 16 4.70 2.86 11.72
N TYR A 17 3.91 2.25 10.84
CA TYR A 17 3.90 0.79 10.62
C TYR A 17 5.23 0.25 10.09
N LYS A 18 5.99 1.08 9.39
CA LYS A 18 7.34 0.74 8.92
C LYS A 18 8.39 0.83 10.03
N ARG A 19 8.28 1.83 10.92
CA ARG A 19 9.27 2.09 11.99
C ARG A 19 9.04 1.24 13.23
N ASP A 20 7.78 0.93 13.52
CA ASP A 20 7.38 0.13 14.66
C ASP A 20 7.33 -1.36 14.28
N GLU A 21 8.36 -2.09 14.70
CA GLU A 21 8.49 -3.53 14.50
C GLU A 21 7.76 -4.35 15.57
N SER A 22 7.13 -3.71 16.57
CA SER A 22 6.48 -4.40 17.66
C SER A 22 5.14 -5.04 17.26
N GLY A 23 4.87 -6.21 17.86
CA GLY A 23 3.59 -6.91 17.75
C GLY A 23 3.32 -7.59 16.40
N TRP A 24 4.19 -7.45 15.40
CA TRP A 24 4.06 -8.14 14.12
C TRP A 24 4.33 -9.63 14.24
N LYS A 25 3.42 -10.44 13.69
CA LYS A 25 3.53 -11.90 13.63
C LYS A 25 3.50 -12.34 12.18
N VAL A 26 4.47 -13.15 11.75
CA VAL A 26 4.49 -13.72 10.40
C VAL A 26 3.34 -14.72 10.25
N CYS A 27 2.52 -14.57 9.20
CA CYS A 27 1.47 -15.54 8.83
C CYS A 27 1.77 -16.26 7.51
N LYS A 28 2.63 -15.71 6.66
CA LYS A 28 3.07 -16.37 5.42
C LYS A 28 4.50 -15.98 5.10
N LYS A 29 5.29 -16.92 4.62
CA LYS A 29 6.65 -16.70 4.15
C LYS A 29 6.93 -17.55 2.92
N SER A 30 7.33 -16.93 1.83
CA SER A 30 7.89 -17.56 0.64
C SER A 30 9.29 -17.01 0.38
N ASN A 31 9.91 -17.40 -0.75
CA ASN A 31 11.23 -16.90 -1.14
C ASN A 31 11.19 -15.38 -1.42
N ASP A 32 10.09 -14.89 -2.00
CA ASP A 32 10.01 -13.51 -2.50
C ASP A 32 9.25 -12.57 -1.55
N VAL A 33 8.37 -13.10 -0.70
CA VAL A 33 7.45 -12.30 0.12
C VAL A 33 7.30 -12.87 1.53
N VAL A 34 7.34 -11.98 2.52
CA VAL A 34 6.93 -12.22 3.90
C VAL A 34 5.64 -11.43 4.16
N VAL A 35 4.63 -12.09 4.71
CA VAL A 35 3.41 -11.45 5.18
C VAL A 35 3.33 -11.58 6.69
N SER A 36 3.16 -10.44 7.34
CA SER A 36 2.98 -10.32 8.78
C SER A 36 1.66 -9.62 9.10
N TRP A 37 1.20 -9.79 10.33
CA TRP A 37 -0.01 -9.13 10.82
C TRP A 37 0.17 -8.67 12.26
N ARG A 38 -0.64 -7.68 12.66
CA ARG A 38 -0.84 -7.30 14.06
C ARG A 38 -2.29 -6.82 14.28
N PRO A 39 -2.81 -6.84 15.51
CA PRO A 39 -4.13 -6.27 15.81
C PRO A 39 -4.23 -4.82 15.33
N SER A 40 -5.34 -4.48 14.66
CA SER A 40 -5.62 -3.13 14.21
C SER A 40 -6.07 -2.25 15.38
N SER A 41 -5.62 -0.99 15.39
CA SER A 41 -6.14 0.04 16.29
C SER A 41 -7.39 0.74 15.77
N GLU A 42 -7.77 0.50 14.50
CA GLU A 42 -8.83 1.24 13.80
C GLU A 42 -10.14 0.44 13.64
N PHE A 43 -10.07 -0.89 13.68
CA PHE A 43 -11.24 -1.76 13.50
C PHE A 43 -11.03 -3.12 14.20
N PRO A 44 -12.09 -3.88 14.52
CA PRO A 44 -11.97 -5.21 15.13
C PRO A 44 -11.42 -6.22 14.11
N GLY A 45 -10.09 -6.30 14.02
CA GLY A 45 -9.39 -7.17 13.08
C GLY A 45 -7.89 -6.93 13.10
N ASN A 46 -7.23 -7.27 11.99
CA ASN A 46 -5.77 -7.20 11.86
C ASN A 46 -5.35 -6.29 10.70
N VAL A 47 -4.26 -5.56 10.89
CA VAL A 47 -3.50 -4.93 9.81
C VAL A 47 -2.49 -5.95 9.30
N TYR A 48 -2.33 -6.03 7.98
CA TYR A 48 -1.37 -6.91 7.33
C TYR A 48 -0.27 -6.10 6.64
N LYS A 49 0.97 -6.56 6.76
CA LYS A 49 2.15 -5.99 6.10
C LYS A 49 2.81 -7.05 5.23
N GLY A 50 2.92 -6.78 3.93
CA GLY A 50 3.65 -7.59 2.97
C GLY A 50 4.99 -6.94 2.61
N GLU A 51 6.07 -7.68 2.75
CA GLU A 51 7.44 -7.24 2.48
C GLU A 51 8.09 -8.19 1.48
N GLY A 52 8.70 -7.65 0.44
CA GLY A 52 9.36 -8.42 -0.61
C GLY A 52 10.36 -7.57 -1.39
N SER A 53 11.27 -8.24 -2.10
CA SER A 53 12.27 -7.58 -2.94
C SER A 53 11.92 -7.75 -4.41
N VAL A 54 12.06 -6.67 -5.19
CA VAL A 54 11.85 -6.69 -6.64
C VAL A 54 13.14 -6.24 -7.31
N SER A 55 13.67 -7.05 -8.23
CA SER A 55 14.89 -6.74 -8.99
C SER A 55 14.62 -5.71 -10.10
N CYS A 56 14.28 -4.49 -9.71
CA CYS A 56 13.95 -3.39 -10.63
C CYS A 56 14.24 -2.03 -9.99
N SER A 57 14.23 -0.96 -10.78
CA SER A 57 14.37 0.40 -10.23
C SER A 57 13.08 0.86 -9.56
N LEU A 58 13.18 1.81 -8.62
CA LEU A 58 12.03 2.33 -7.89
C LEU A 58 11.00 2.98 -8.82
N GLU A 59 11.46 3.65 -9.87
CA GLU A 59 10.60 4.31 -10.86
C GLU A 59 9.75 3.27 -11.59
N LYS A 60 10.37 2.18 -12.05
CA LYS A 60 9.65 1.11 -12.74
C LYS A 60 8.67 0.39 -11.82
N VAL A 61 9.02 0.18 -10.54
CA VAL A 61 8.08 -0.38 -9.55
C VAL A 61 6.90 0.60 -9.35
N TRP A 62 7.18 1.90 -9.26
CA TRP A 62 6.14 2.92 -9.10
C TRP A 62 5.21 2.98 -10.30
N GLU A 63 5.71 2.89 -11.55
CA GLU A 63 4.88 2.81 -12.76
C GLU A 63 3.82 1.70 -12.69
N CYS A 64 4.16 0.55 -12.07
CA CYS A 64 3.22 -0.56 -11.89
C CYS A 64 2.16 -0.30 -10.80
N LEU A 65 2.42 0.60 -9.85
CA LEU A 65 1.57 0.87 -8.69
C LEU A 65 0.74 2.14 -8.82
N LYS A 66 1.14 3.07 -9.69
CA LYS A 66 0.51 4.38 -9.83
C LYS A 66 -1.01 4.30 -10.04
N PRO A 67 -1.79 5.13 -9.32
CA PRO A 67 -3.25 5.17 -9.40
C PRO A 67 -3.74 5.92 -10.67
N VAL A 68 -3.41 5.41 -11.85
CA VAL A 68 -3.77 6.04 -13.14
C VAL A 68 -4.86 5.21 -13.84
N PRO A 69 -5.98 5.83 -14.26
CA PRO A 69 -7.00 5.14 -15.06
C PRO A 69 -6.40 4.50 -16.31
N ASN A 70 -6.76 3.25 -16.59
CA ASN A 70 -6.19 2.44 -17.69
C ASN A 70 -4.65 2.27 -17.64
N GLY A 71 -4.02 2.61 -16.51
CA GLY A 71 -2.58 2.45 -16.26
C GLY A 71 -2.17 0.99 -16.06
N LEU A 72 -0.89 0.77 -15.77
CA LEU A 72 -0.34 -0.58 -15.61
C LEU A 72 -1.03 -1.37 -14.49
N ARG A 73 -1.46 -0.72 -13.41
CA ARG A 73 -2.06 -1.41 -12.26
C ARG A 73 -3.23 -2.32 -12.64
N VAL A 74 -4.15 -1.83 -13.48
CA VAL A 74 -5.32 -2.60 -13.93
C VAL A 74 -4.95 -3.71 -14.92
N LYS A 75 -3.79 -3.60 -15.59
CA LYS A 75 -3.34 -4.59 -16.59
C LYS A 75 -2.74 -5.84 -15.96
N TRP A 76 -2.02 -5.71 -14.84
CA TRP A 76 -1.30 -6.84 -14.23
C TRP A 76 -1.94 -7.38 -12.95
N ASP A 77 -2.65 -6.53 -12.19
CA ASP A 77 -3.25 -6.96 -10.91
C ASP A 77 -4.64 -7.55 -11.15
N ASN A 78 -4.72 -8.87 -11.17
CA ASN A 78 -5.98 -9.61 -11.34
C ASN A 78 -7.04 -9.31 -10.25
N ASN A 79 -6.66 -8.68 -9.14
CA ASN A 79 -7.61 -8.27 -8.09
C ASN A 79 -8.22 -6.88 -8.36
N VAL A 80 -7.67 -6.10 -9.29
CA VAL A 80 -8.14 -4.75 -9.63
C VAL A 80 -8.90 -4.80 -10.96
N LYS A 81 -10.23 -4.67 -10.89
CA LYS A 81 -11.10 -4.74 -12.09
C LYS A 81 -11.23 -3.41 -12.83
N LYS A 82 -11.12 -2.29 -12.12
CA LYS A 82 -11.35 -0.95 -12.64
C LYS A 82 -10.64 0.07 -11.75
N PHE A 83 -10.16 1.15 -12.36
CA PHE A 83 -9.62 2.30 -11.66
C PHE A 83 -10.20 3.57 -12.28
N GLU A 84 -10.78 4.44 -11.46
CA GLU A 84 -11.39 5.70 -11.88
C GLU A 84 -10.86 6.85 -11.03
N LEU A 85 -10.48 7.96 -11.70
CA LEU A 85 -10.16 9.21 -11.03
C LEU A 85 -11.46 9.99 -10.84
N LEU A 86 -11.85 10.21 -9.59
CA LEU A 86 -13.07 10.95 -9.26
C LEU A 86 -12.80 12.45 -9.10
N GLU A 87 -11.70 12.78 -8.42
CA GLU A 87 -11.31 14.14 -8.09
C GLU A 87 -9.78 14.18 -7.96
N GLN A 88 -9.17 15.27 -8.42
CA GLN A 88 -7.75 15.55 -8.23
C GLN A 88 -7.63 16.78 -7.34
N ILE A 89 -6.99 16.62 -6.19
CA ILE A 89 -6.89 17.68 -5.17
C ILE A 89 -5.73 18.63 -5.47
N THR A 90 -4.58 18.07 -5.83
CA THR A 90 -3.37 18.80 -6.21
C THR A 90 -2.81 18.25 -7.53
N GLU A 91 -2.03 19.06 -8.24
CA GLU A 91 -1.24 18.59 -9.39
C GLU A 91 -0.19 17.56 -8.94
N VAL A 92 0.18 16.64 -9.85
CA VAL A 92 1.12 15.53 -9.61
C VAL A 92 2.56 15.97 -9.88
#